data_AF-A0A9D8K641-F1
#
_entry.id   AF-A0A9D8K641-F1
#
_cell.length_a   1.000
_cell.length_b   1.000
_cell.length_c   1.000
_cell.angle_alpha   90.00
_cell.angle_beta   90.00
_cell.angle_gamma   90.00
#
_symmetry.space_group_name_H-M   'P 1'
#
loop_
_entity.id
_entity.type
_entity.pdbx_description
1 polymer ?
#
loop_
_entity_poly.entity_id
_entity_poly.type
_entity_poly.pdbx_seq_one_letter_code
_entity_poly.pdbx_strand_id
1 'polypeptide(L)'
;MVNAPTNRAPVAASPGHPDDAVAALPPPGSPHRWPWLQRLRRQPSPPLEPWLRAVEQGDLVPQTDLLAALADHLDGAAMARLLRWWSQSEPRDPALPPLLVPRRDPLARQALLQALSAAADDPDRRVVLLPLLGHQRDPRDFPLLRRMAEEPGPASLRLAAVEGLCRGLGAWPRPALRHTLRGLVSDLLPPVAEAALEALARLPEVRPLLIQLNRQDLDPGVAARLRRRLARLPAAPLVLLLHGRSGGRVPPEIAALAEALEQRRGAPVILETLTAEPPPSRPLPSAARLTLVPLFLLPGGHVRRDVPARARRWRRAGPVRLLPFLGSWPAWQTLLRDEAQGLAGHGGADAPLLLHHPVEGSLSRRYLDHLAALCHARCHPLMPPAERTHEPALPLVLATSRLTEGLQGTGAIPLLARPTVRQGLLQLLEDLP
;
A
#
# COMPACT_ATOMS: atom_id res chain seq x y z
N MET A 1 -35.49 54.18 -45.03
CA MET A 1 -34.71 53.02 -45.50
C MET A 1 -33.24 53.33 -45.25
N VAL A 2 -32.69 52.74 -44.19
CA VAL A 2 -31.34 53.05 -43.66
C VAL A 2 -30.36 52.05 -44.26
N ASN A 3 -29.36 52.55 -44.99
CA ASN A 3 -28.22 51.77 -45.45
C ASN A 3 -27.28 51.49 -44.27
N ALA A 4 -27.12 50.21 -43.92
CA ALA A 4 -26.10 49.75 -42.99
C ALA A 4 -24.84 49.33 -43.77
N PRO A 5 -23.64 49.80 -43.41
CA PRO A 5 -22.40 49.34 -44.02
C PRO A 5 -22.07 47.94 -43.49
N THR A 6 -21.86 47.00 -44.41
CA THR A 6 -21.42 45.63 -44.12
C THR A 6 -19.96 45.65 -43.72
N ASN A 7 -19.71 45.63 -42.40
CA ASN A 7 -18.39 45.48 -41.82
C ASN A 7 -17.94 44.02 -41.96
N ARG A 8 -17.34 43.67 -43.11
CA ARG A 8 -16.66 42.38 -43.29
C ARG A 8 -15.33 42.44 -42.54
N ALA A 9 -15.27 41.75 -41.40
CA ALA A 9 -14.00 41.40 -40.77
C ALA A 9 -13.09 40.67 -41.79
N PRO A 10 -11.77 40.90 -41.76
CA PRO A 10 -10.87 40.21 -42.66
C PRO A 10 -10.93 38.72 -42.37
N VAL A 11 -11.26 37.94 -43.40
CA VAL A 11 -11.09 36.48 -43.41
C VAL A 11 -9.60 36.25 -43.24
N ALA A 12 -9.18 35.80 -42.05
CA ALA A 12 -7.81 35.43 -41.79
C ALA A 12 -7.40 34.37 -42.81
N ALA A 13 -6.41 34.71 -43.64
CA ALA A 13 -5.85 33.81 -44.62
C ALA A 13 -5.48 32.49 -43.94
N SER A 14 -5.80 31.37 -44.61
CA SER A 14 -5.21 30.09 -44.20
C SER A 14 -3.69 30.23 -44.32
N PRO A 15 -2.92 29.99 -43.25
CA PRO A 15 -1.48 30.19 -43.28
C PRO A 15 -0.89 29.20 -44.28
N GLY A 16 -0.37 29.73 -45.39
CA GLY A 16 0.23 28.94 -46.47
C GLY A 16 1.63 28.43 -46.11
N HIS A 17 2.28 29.02 -45.09
CA HIS A 17 3.59 28.61 -44.59
C HIS A 17 3.58 28.37 -43.07
N PRO A 18 4.30 27.36 -42.54
CA PRO A 18 4.39 27.09 -41.10
C PRO A 18 4.92 28.26 -40.26
N ASP A 19 5.83 29.07 -40.80
CA ASP A 19 6.39 30.25 -40.13
C ASP A 19 5.37 31.40 -40.02
N ASP A 20 4.41 31.48 -40.94
CA ASP A 20 3.31 32.45 -40.88
C ASP A 20 2.41 32.19 -39.67
N ALA A 21 2.32 30.94 -39.21
CA ALA A 21 1.48 30.57 -38.08
C ALA A 21 2.00 31.14 -36.75
N VAL A 22 3.33 31.23 -36.57
CA VAL A 22 3.95 31.84 -35.39
C VAL A 22 3.74 33.34 -35.41
N ALA A 23 4.01 33.99 -36.54
CA ALA A 23 3.82 35.43 -36.73
C ALA A 23 2.35 35.86 -36.59
N ALA A 24 1.40 34.96 -36.94
CA ALA A 24 -0.03 35.21 -36.81
C ALA A 24 -0.60 34.96 -35.40
N LEU A 25 0.22 34.60 -34.41
CA LEU A 25 -0.24 34.39 -33.03
C LEU A 25 -0.75 35.70 -32.43
N PRO A 26 -2.05 35.82 -32.05
CA PRO A 26 -2.56 37.03 -31.43
C PRO A 26 -1.89 37.30 -30.08
N PRO A 27 -1.57 38.55 -29.70
CA PRO A 27 -0.87 38.86 -28.46
C PRO A 27 -1.67 38.49 -27.21
N PRO A 28 -1.01 38.28 -26.05
CA PRO A 28 -1.69 38.07 -24.77
C PRO A 28 -2.75 39.15 -24.49
N GLY A 29 -3.91 38.74 -23.95
CA GLY A 29 -5.03 39.64 -23.68
C GLY A 29 -5.91 39.97 -24.91
N SER A 30 -5.51 39.59 -26.12
CA SER A 30 -6.36 39.77 -27.31
C SER A 30 -7.61 38.87 -27.24
N PRO A 31 -8.83 39.39 -27.55
CA PRO A 31 -10.04 38.57 -27.62
C PRO A 31 -9.97 37.49 -28.71
N HIS A 32 -9.08 37.65 -29.68
CA HIS A 32 -8.87 36.68 -30.76
C HIS A 32 -7.93 35.54 -30.39
N ARG A 33 -7.17 35.66 -29.29
CA ARG A 33 -6.15 34.67 -28.90
C ARG A 33 -6.76 33.32 -28.55
N TRP A 34 -7.80 33.29 -27.71
CA TRP A 34 -8.43 32.04 -27.29
C TRP A 34 -9.06 31.24 -28.45
N PRO A 35 -9.92 31.83 -29.32
CA PRO A 35 -10.43 31.12 -30.49
C PRO A 35 -9.31 30.62 -31.41
N TRP A 36 -8.21 31.36 -31.52
CA TRP A 36 -7.06 30.97 -32.33
C TRP A 36 -6.34 29.75 -31.73
N LEU A 37 -6.03 29.76 -30.43
CA LEU A 37 -5.41 28.63 -29.72
C LEU A 37 -6.28 27.37 -29.75
N GLN A 38 -7.60 27.52 -29.67
CA GLN A 38 -8.55 26.41 -29.82
C GLN A 38 -8.48 25.78 -31.23
N ARG A 39 -8.29 26.58 -32.28
CA ARG A 39 -8.07 26.03 -33.63
C ARG A 39 -6.74 25.30 -33.70
N LEU A 40 -5.65 25.88 -33.21
CA LEU A 40 -4.33 25.23 -33.16
C LEU A 40 -4.41 23.87 -32.44
N ARG A 41 -5.04 23.83 -31.26
CA ARG A 41 -5.20 22.60 -30.49
C ARG A 41 -5.95 21.50 -31.26
N ARG A 42 -6.97 21.87 -32.05
CA ARG A 42 -7.79 20.94 -32.84
C ARG A 42 -7.14 20.50 -34.15
N GLN A 43 -6.02 21.10 -34.55
CA GLN A 43 -5.29 20.64 -35.72
C GLN A 43 -4.71 19.26 -35.45
N PRO A 44 -4.84 18.29 -36.36
CA PRO A 44 -4.39 16.91 -36.13
C PRO A 44 -2.86 16.78 -36.08
N SER A 45 -2.13 17.66 -36.76
CA SER A 45 -0.66 17.65 -36.80
C SER A 45 -0.15 19.07 -37.09
N PRO A 46 -0.19 19.99 -36.11
CA PRO A 46 0.39 21.31 -36.29
C PRO A 46 1.91 21.17 -36.52
N PRO A 47 2.51 21.95 -37.43
CA PRO A 47 3.95 21.93 -37.63
C PRO A 47 4.63 22.48 -36.38
N LEU A 48 5.27 21.62 -35.57
CA LEU A 48 5.85 22.02 -34.28
C LEU A 48 7.19 22.76 -34.43
N GLU A 49 7.98 22.42 -35.43
CA GLU A 49 9.34 22.94 -35.59
C GLU A 49 9.43 24.48 -35.61
N PRO A 50 8.55 25.23 -36.33
CA PRO A 50 8.53 26.70 -36.26
C PRO A 50 8.34 27.24 -34.85
N TRP A 51 7.45 26.63 -34.06
CA TRP A 51 7.17 27.05 -32.68
C TRP A 51 8.38 26.81 -31.78
N LEU A 52 9.00 25.62 -31.89
CA LEU A 52 10.18 25.26 -31.10
C LEU A 52 11.35 26.19 -31.42
N ARG A 53 11.61 26.42 -32.70
CA ARG A 53 12.68 27.31 -33.16
C ARG A 53 12.46 28.74 -32.69
N ALA A 54 11.25 29.28 -32.82
CA ALA A 54 10.95 30.64 -32.37
C ALA A 54 11.14 30.81 -30.86
N VAL A 55 10.80 29.79 -30.06
CA VAL A 55 11.06 29.79 -28.60
C VAL A 55 12.55 29.75 -28.30
N GLU A 56 13.30 28.86 -28.96
CA GLU A 56 14.74 28.69 -28.77
C GLU A 56 15.55 29.92 -29.21
N GLN A 57 15.10 30.63 -30.25
CA GLN A 57 15.72 31.85 -30.77
C GLN A 57 15.32 33.11 -29.98
N GLY A 58 14.30 33.03 -29.11
CA GLY A 58 13.79 34.16 -28.35
C GLY A 58 12.78 35.04 -29.09
N ASP A 59 12.41 34.66 -30.31
CA ASP A 59 11.38 35.36 -31.12
C ASP A 59 9.97 35.18 -30.53
N LEU A 60 9.77 34.14 -29.71
CA LEU A 60 8.51 33.85 -29.05
C LEU A 60 8.72 33.54 -27.57
N VAL A 61 8.14 34.36 -26.69
CA VAL A 61 8.05 34.06 -25.26
C VAL A 61 6.81 33.19 -25.03
N PRO A 62 6.96 31.87 -24.76
CA PRO A 62 5.82 30.98 -24.66
C PRO A 62 5.03 31.28 -23.39
N GLN A 63 3.73 31.52 -23.57
CA GLN A 63 2.77 31.69 -22.49
C GLN A 63 2.12 30.34 -22.14
N THR A 64 1.58 30.22 -20.93
CA THR A 64 0.90 29.00 -20.45
C THR A 64 -0.22 28.54 -21.37
N ASP A 65 -0.99 29.46 -21.94
CA ASP A 65 -2.11 29.14 -22.83
C ASP A 65 -1.67 28.54 -24.18
N LEU A 66 -0.56 29.03 -24.74
CA LEU A 66 0.05 28.48 -25.95
C LEU A 66 0.61 27.08 -25.68
N LEU A 67 1.39 26.91 -24.61
CA LEU A 67 1.95 25.60 -24.26
C LEU A 67 0.84 24.59 -23.94
N ALA A 68 -0.24 25.01 -23.30
CA ALA A 68 -1.42 24.16 -23.10
C ALA A 68 -2.11 23.76 -24.42
N ALA A 69 -2.14 24.64 -25.42
CA ALA A 69 -2.67 24.32 -26.74
C ALA A 69 -1.77 23.36 -27.54
N LEU A 70 -0.45 23.43 -27.32
CA LEU A 70 0.55 22.57 -27.97
C LEU A 70 0.80 21.24 -27.24
N ALA A 71 0.45 21.14 -25.95
CA ALA A 71 0.82 20.03 -25.07
C ALA A 71 0.48 18.63 -25.63
N ASP A 72 -0.69 18.48 -26.26
CA ASP A 72 -1.15 17.21 -26.82
C ASP A 72 -0.30 16.78 -28.06
N HIS A 73 0.37 17.74 -28.70
CA HIS A 73 1.15 17.57 -29.92
C HIS A 73 2.65 17.30 -29.67
N LEU A 74 3.21 17.79 -28.56
CA LEU A 74 4.65 17.68 -28.27
C LEU A 74 5.12 16.22 -28.18
N ASP A 75 6.03 15.78 -29.05
CA ASP A 75 6.71 14.50 -28.89
C ASP A 75 7.85 14.56 -27.86
N GLY A 76 8.47 13.42 -27.56
CA GLY A 76 9.56 13.35 -26.57
C GLY A 76 10.75 14.28 -26.87
N ALA A 77 11.09 14.45 -28.15
CA ALA A 77 12.18 15.32 -28.57
C ALA A 77 11.83 16.80 -28.37
N ALA A 78 10.61 17.20 -28.74
CA ALA A 78 10.07 18.54 -28.52
C ALA A 78 9.98 18.88 -27.02
N MET A 79 9.50 17.95 -26.19
CA MET A 79 9.49 18.11 -24.73
C MET A 79 10.89 18.32 -24.16
N ALA A 80 11.84 17.48 -24.58
CA ALA A 80 13.23 17.59 -24.12
C ALA A 80 13.87 18.93 -24.54
N ARG A 81 13.60 19.41 -25.75
CA ARG A 81 14.05 20.73 -26.24
C ARG A 81 13.47 21.86 -25.40
N LEU A 82 12.15 21.91 -25.24
CA LEU A 82 11.49 22.96 -24.45
C LEU A 82 11.92 22.94 -22.99
N LEU A 83 12.07 21.75 -22.40
CA LEU A 83 12.53 21.63 -21.03
C LEU A 83 13.97 22.15 -20.87
N ARG A 84 14.87 21.86 -21.82
CA ARG A 84 16.24 22.41 -21.84
C ARG A 84 16.26 23.92 -22.02
N TRP A 85 15.42 24.44 -22.92
CA TRP A 85 15.22 25.88 -23.11
C TRP A 85 14.81 26.55 -21.79
N TRP A 86 13.72 26.09 -21.16
CA TRP A 86 13.22 26.65 -19.89
C TRP A 86 14.29 26.60 -18.78
N SER A 87 15.06 25.52 -18.79
CA SER A 87 16.21 25.28 -17.92
C SER A 87 17.30 26.34 -18.05
N GLN A 88 17.46 26.94 -19.23
CA GLN A 88 18.50 27.91 -19.57
C GLN A 88 17.98 29.35 -19.58
N SER A 89 16.66 29.56 -19.72
CA SER A 89 16.05 30.90 -19.74
C SER A 89 16.19 31.63 -18.41
N GLU A 90 16.27 32.96 -18.47
CA GLU A 90 16.12 33.87 -17.33
C GLU A 90 15.30 35.11 -17.75
N PRO A 91 14.22 35.48 -17.01
CA PRO A 91 13.64 34.79 -15.85
C PRO A 91 12.89 33.50 -16.21
N ARG A 92 12.76 32.59 -15.24
CA ARG A 92 12.06 31.30 -15.40
C ARG A 92 10.65 31.40 -14.85
N ASP A 93 9.65 31.00 -15.63
CA ASP A 93 8.28 30.86 -15.15
C ASP A 93 8.06 29.45 -14.57
N PRO A 94 7.82 29.30 -13.25
CA PRO A 94 7.63 28.00 -12.61
C PRO A 94 6.32 27.30 -13.02
N ALA A 95 5.39 27.98 -13.70
CA ALA A 95 4.14 27.38 -14.18
C ALA A 95 4.32 26.56 -15.47
N LEU A 96 5.43 26.75 -16.20
CA LEU A 96 5.62 26.11 -17.51
C LEU A 96 5.98 24.62 -17.45
N PRO A 97 6.88 24.12 -16.58
CA PRO A 97 7.38 22.75 -16.68
C PRO A 97 6.31 21.64 -16.71
N PRO A 98 5.19 21.70 -15.96
CA PRO A 98 4.10 20.75 -16.09
C PRO A 98 3.46 20.69 -17.49
N LEU A 99 3.50 21.79 -18.25
CA LEU A 99 3.01 21.89 -19.63
C LEU A 99 4.06 21.46 -20.65
N LEU A 100 5.35 21.55 -20.31
CA LEU A 100 6.45 21.11 -21.18
C LEU A 100 6.61 19.59 -21.20
N VAL A 101 6.20 18.92 -20.12
CA VAL A 101 6.28 17.45 -19.99
C VAL A 101 4.91 16.86 -19.63
N PRO A 102 3.89 17.02 -20.50
CA PRO A 102 2.51 16.67 -20.18
C PRO A 102 2.23 15.16 -20.22
N ARG A 103 3.11 14.37 -20.84
CA ARG A 103 3.01 12.89 -20.91
C ARG A 103 4.33 12.21 -20.59
N ARG A 104 4.26 10.88 -20.47
CA ARG A 104 5.42 10.03 -20.17
C ARG A 104 6.22 9.83 -21.44
N ASP A 105 7.51 10.09 -21.38
CA ASP A 105 8.42 9.87 -22.50
C ASP A 105 9.87 9.68 -22.00
N PRO A 106 10.61 8.66 -22.48
CA PRO A 106 11.97 8.40 -22.04
C PRO A 106 12.96 9.56 -22.31
N LEU A 107 12.84 10.27 -23.44
CA LEU A 107 13.72 11.40 -23.78
C LEU A 107 13.40 12.60 -22.90
N ALA A 108 12.12 12.88 -22.69
CA ALA A 108 11.71 13.95 -21.78
C ALA A 108 12.15 13.67 -20.33
N ARG A 109 12.04 12.42 -19.86
CA ARG A 109 12.58 11.98 -18.57
C ARG A 109 14.09 12.18 -18.48
N GLN A 110 14.85 11.83 -19.52
CA GLN A 110 16.29 12.02 -19.53
C GLN A 110 16.65 13.51 -19.43
N ALA A 111 15.96 14.37 -20.19
CA ALA A 111 16.14 15.82 -20.11
C ALA A 111 15.78 16.37 -18.73
N LEU A 112 14.75 15.83 -18.08
CA LEU A 112 14.36 16.19 -16.71
C LEU A 112 15.44 15.84 -15.69
N LEU A 113 16.05 14.67 -15.78
CA LEU A 113 17.16 14.28 -14.91
C LEU A 113 18.40 15.15 -15.14
N GLN A 114 18.70 15.49 -16.40
CA GLN A 114 19.76 16.45 -16.72
C GLN A 114 19.48 17.83 -16.13
N ALA A 115 18.24 18.32 -16.25
CA ALA A 115 17.82 19.61 -15.70
C ALA A 115 17.88 19.63 -14.16
N LEU A 116 17.54 18.53 -13.49
CA LEU A 116 17.68 18.37 -12.04
C LEU A 116 19.15 18.34 -11.61
N SER A 117 20.00 17.65 -12.36
CA SER A 117 21.45 17.61 -12.09
C SER A 117 22.10 18.98 -12.27
N ALA A 118 21.71 19.73 -13.30
CA ALA A 118 22.20 21.09 -13.53
C ALA A 118 21.69 22.08 -12.47
N ALA A 119 20.56 21.78 -11.83
CA ALA A 119 19.96 22.58 -10.78
C ALA A 119 20.44 22.19 -9.37
N ALA A 120 21.55 21.47 -9.22
CA ALA A 120 21.97 20.91 -7.92
C ALA A 120 21.97 21.96 -6.80
N ASP A 121 22.46 23.16 -7.10
CA ASP A 121 22.60 24.32 -6.20
C ASP A 121 21.47 25.35 -6.34
N ASP A 122 20.40 25.02 -7.08
CA ASP A 122 19.22 25.87 -7.28
C ASP A 122 17.96 25.17 -6.72
N PRO A 123 17.65 25.37 -5.43
CA PRO A 123 16.49 24.77 -4.77
C PRO A 123 15.16 25.11 -5.46
N ASP A 124 14.98 26.36 -5.89
CA ASP A 124 13.72 26.83 -6.46
C ASP A 124 13.41 26.10 -7.77
N ARG A 125 14.44 25.92 -8.61
CA ARG A 125 14.31 25.12 -9.82
C ARG A 125 14.02 23.65 -9.53
N ARG A 126 14.68 23.07 -8.52
CA ARG A 126 14.45 21.67 -8.15
C ARG A 126 13.04 21.43 -7.59
N VAL A 127 12.47 22.39 -6.84
CA VAL A 127 11.09 22.32 -6.34
C VAL A 127 10.10 22.12 -7.49
N VAL A 128 10.30 22.80 -8.62
CA VAL A 128 9.40 22.69 -9.78
C VAL A 128 9.60 21.37 -10.55
N LEU A 129 10.85 20.87 -10.60
CA LEU A 129 11.21 19.70 -11.42
C LEU A 129 10.93 18.35 -10.73
N LEU A 130 11.10 18.24 -9.40
CA LEU A 130 10.95 16.98 -8.67
C LEU A 130 9.57 16.31 -8.86
N PRO A 131 8.42 17.03 -8.79
CA PRO A 131 7.11 16.42 -8.99
C PRO A 131 6.94 15.78 -10.38
N LEU A 132 7.66 16.27 -11.39
CA LEU A 132 7.59 15.76 -12.76
C LEU A 132 8.18 14.34 -12.89
N LEU A 133 9.11 13.93 -12.03
CA LEU A 133 9.58 12.53 -11.98
C LEU A 133 8.43 11.59 -11.61
N GLY A 134 7.56 12.03 -10.70
CA GLY A 134 6.34 11.32 -10.34
C GLY A 134 5.34 11.20 -11.49
N HIS A 135 5.31 12.18 -12.39
CA HIS A 135 4.50 12.15 -13.60
C HIS A 135 5.05 11.15 -14.63
N GLN A 136 6.37 11.08 -14.78
CA GLN A 136 7.06 10.14 -15.68
C GLN A 136 6.88 8.68 -15.27
N ARG A 137 6.69 8.40 -13.97
CA ARG A 137 6.35 7.07 -13.44
C ARG A 137 7.37 5.97 -13.79
N ASP A 138 8.66 6.33 -13.86
CA ASP A 138 9.75 5.37 -14.02
C ASP A 138 10.26 4.93 -12.64
N PRO A 139 10.17 3.63 -12.27
CA PRO A 139 10.57 3.14 -10.95
C PRO A 139 12.01 3.48 -10.54
N ARG A 140 12.90 3.74 -11.51
CA ARG A 140 14.31 4.11 -11.25
C ARG A 140 14.46 5.50 -10.62
N ASP A 141 13.43 6.33 -10.66
CA ASP A 141 13.44 7.68 -10.08
C ASP A 141 13.06 7.67 -8.59
N PHE A 142 12.47 6.56 -8.09
CA PHE A 142 12.06 6.43 -6.69
C PHE A 142 13.20 6.68 -5.68
N PRO A 143 14.42 6.15 -5.84
CA PRO A 143 15.51 6.39 -4.89
C PRO A 143 15.86 7.87 -4.74
N LEU A 144 15.80 8.67 -5.82
CA LEU A 144 16.06 10.10 -5.78
C LEU A 144 14.95 10.83 -5.02
N LEU A 145 13.69 10.57 -5.34
CA LEU A 145 12.54 11.18 -4.65
C LEU A 145 12.51 10.80 -3.16
N ARG A 146 12.78 9.53 -2.84
CA ARG A 146 12.90 9.06 -1.45
C ARG A 146 13.98 9.84 -0.71
N ARG A 147 15.19 9.89 -1.28
CA ARG A 147 16.33 10.59 -0.68
C ARG A 147 15.98 12.05 -0.39
N MET A 148 15.42 12.75 -1.38
CA MET A 148 15.05 14.16 -1.24
C MET A 148 13.92 14.41 -0.24
N ALA A 149 13.03 13.44 -0.02
CA ALA A 149 11.99 13.55 1.00
C ALA A 149 12.53 13.26 2.41
N GLU A 150 13.44 12.29 2.56
CA GLU A 150 13.94 11.81 3.85
C GLU A 150 15.13 12.64 4.39
N GLU A 151 16.01 13.15 3.52
CA GLU A 151 17.19 13.91 3.95
C GLU A 151 16.80 15.30 4.50
N PRO A 152 17.52 15.79 5.53
CA PRO A 152 17.37 17.16 6.01
C PRO A 152 17.65 18.16 4.88
N GLY A 153 16.80 19.18 4.77
CA GLY A 153 16.94 20.20 3.74
C GLY A 153 15.75 21.16 3.73
N PRO A 154 15.72 22.09 2.76
CA PRO A 154 14.61 23.03 2.60
C PRO A 154 13.25 22.32 2.54
N ALA A 155 12.30 22.79 3.35
CA ALA A 155 10.98 22.17 3.45
C ALA A 155 10.25 22.09 2.08
N SER A 156 10.42 23.10 1.24
CA SER A 156 9.87 23.15 -0.12
C SER A 156 10.38 22.00 -1.01
N LEU A 157 11.67 21.68 -0.95
CA LEU A 157 12.27 20.57 -1.70
C LEU A 157 11.74 19.22 -1.22
N ARG A 158 11.68 19.02 0.09
CA ARG A 158 11.15 17.80 0.69
C ARG A 158 9.68 17.59 0.31
N LEU A 159 8.88 18.66 0.36
CA LEU A 159 7.48 18.64 -0.08
C LEU A 159 7.33 18.32 -1.57
N ALA A 160 8.14 18.94 -2.42
CA ALA A 160 8.15 18.65 -3.86
C ALA A 160 8.52 17.19 -4.16
N ALA A 161 9.44 16.62 -3.39
CA ALA A 161 9.79 15.20 -3.49
C ALA A 161 8.62 14.29 -3.06
N VAL A 162 7.93 14.61 -1.96
CA VAL A 162 6.71 13.90 -1.53
C VAL A 162 5.58 14.02 -2.55
N GLU A 163 5.44 15.18 -3.21
CA GLU A 163 4.49 15.36 -4.30
C GLU A 163 4.85 14.44 -5.49
N GLY A 164 6.13 14.33 -5.84
CA GLY A 164 6.62 13.36 -6.81
C GLY A 164 6.25 11.92 -6.41
N LEU A 165 6.45 11.55 -5.14
CA LEU A 165 6.01 10.24 -4.63
C LEU A 165 4.48 10.07 -4.77
N CYS A 166 3.68 11.09 -4.47
CA CYS A 166 2.22 11.08 -4.63
C CYS A 166 1.75 10.91 -6.08
N ARG A 167 2.42 11.55 -7.04
CA ARG A 167 2.05 11.49 -8.46
C ARG A 167 2.33 10.11 -9.06
N GLY A 168 3.38 9.44 -8.59
CA GLY A 168 3.79 8.14 -9.09
C GLY A 168 3.42 6.91 -8.25
N LEU A 169 2.49 7.01 -7.29
CA LEU A 169 2.15 5.92 -6.33
C LEU A 169 2.05 4.52 -6.97
N GLY A 170 1.48 4.42 -8.18
CA GLY A 170 1.30 3.15 -8.87
C GLY A 170 2.52 2.62 -9.63
N ALA A 171 3.64 3.35 -9.66
CA ALA A 171 4.88 2.96 -10.33
C ALA A 171 6.01 2.62 -9.36
N TRP A 172 5.89 3.01 -8.08
CA TRP A 172 6.95 2.78 -7.11
C TRP A 172 6.94 1.36 -6.54
N PRO A 173 8.11 0.84 -6.09
CA PRO A 173 8.17 -0.41 -5.34
C PRO A 173 7.34 -0.29 -4.05
N ARG A 174 6.18 -0.99 -3.99
CA ARG A 174 5.20 -0.82 -2.91
C ARG A 174 5.76 -1.00 -1.49
N PRO A 175 6.60 -2.01 -1.19
CA PRO A 175 7.14 -2.16 0.16
C PRO A 175 8.00 -0.97 0.57
N ALA A 176 8.89 -0.52 -0.31
CA ALA A 176 9.77 0.61 -0.06
C ALA A 176 8.98 1.93 0.09
N LEU A 177 8.00 2.16 -0.80
CA LEU A 177 7.13 3.33 -0.71
C LEU A 177 6.35 3.38 0.61
N ARG A 178 5.74 2.26 1.03
CA ARG A 178 5.02 2.18 2.31
C ARG A 178 5.94 2.49 3.49
N HIS A 179 7.16 1.95 3.46
CA HIS A 179 8.16 2.19 4.50
C HIS A 179 8.55 3.67 4.58
N THR A 180 8.91 4.28 3.44
CA THR A 180 9.26 5.71 3.35
C THR A 180 8.12 6.60 3.83
N LEU A 181 6.91 6.41 3.30
CA LEU A 181 5.76 7.24 3.68
C LEU A 181 5.40 7.06 5.16
N ARG A 182 5.50 5.85 5.72
CA ARG A 182 5.31 5.61 7.15
C ARG A 182 6.31 6.41 7.98
N GLY A 183 7.59 6.42 7.61
CA GLY A 183 8.62 7.19 8.30
C GLY A 183 8.34 8.69 8.25
N LEU A 184 7.94 9.20 7.08
CA LEU A 184 7.65 10.62 6.89
C LEU A 184 6.38 11.10 7.62
N VAL A 185 5.43 10.23 7.96
CA VAL A 185 4.27 10.62 8.79
C VAL A 185 4.67 11.07 10.19
N SER A 186 5.82 10.60 10.69
CA SER A 186 6.39 11.01 11.98
C SER A 186 7.41 12.15 11.84
N ASP A 187 7.46 12.82 10.69
CA ASP A 187 8.39 13.93 10.46
C ASP A 187 8.10 15.12 11.36
N LEU A 188 9.14 15.84 11.76
CA LEU A 188 9.04 17.04 12.59
C LEU A 188 8.46 18.25 11.84
N LEU A 189 8.41 18.22 10.51
CA LEU A 189 7.77 19.23 9.68
C LEU A 189 6.32 18.81 9.37
N PRO A 190 5.29 19.44 9.98
CA PRO A 190 3.91 19.04 9.79
C PRO A 190 3.46 18.97 8.31
N PRO A 191 3.84 19.91 7.41
CA PRO A 191 3.45 19.83 6.01
C PRO A 191 3.93 18.55 5.30
N VAL A 192 5.15 18.08 5.61
CA VAL A 192 5.71 16.86 5.03
C VAL A 192 4.96 15.63 5.56
N ALA A 193 4.73 15.59 6.87
CA ALA A 193 3.98 14.51 7.52
C ALA A 193 2.54 14.42 7.02
N GLU A 194 1.86 15.55 6.86
CA GLU A 194 0.51 15.61 6.30
C GLU A 194 0.47 15.11 4.85
N ALA A 195 1.41 15.55 4.00
CA ALA A 195 1.49 15.11 2.61
C ALA A 195 1.80 13.60 2.51
N ALA A 196 2.68 13.08 3.37
CA ALA A 196 2.99 11.66 3.44
C ALA A 196 1.78 10.82 3.89
N LEU A 197 1.03 11.30 4.88
CA LEU A 197 -0.21 10.65 5.33
C LEU A 197 -1.25 10.57 4.21
N GLU A 198 -1.42 11.65 3.44
CA GLU A 198 -2.34 11.69 2.30
C GLU A 198 -1.90 10.74 1.18
N ALA A 199 -0.60 10.68 0.90
CA ALA A 199 -0.02 9.71 -0.04
C ALA A 199 -0.30 8.26 0.43
N LEU A 200 -0.04 8.00 1.71
CA LEU A 200 -0.19 6.69 2.32
C LEU A 200 -1.64 6.23 2.29
N ALA A 201 -2.59 7.11 2.62
CA ALA A 201 -4.02 6.83 2.63
C ALA A 201 -4.60 6.45 1.26
N ARG A 202 -3.91 6.78 0.15
CA ARG A 202 -4.29 6.40 -1.22
C ARG A 202 -3.80 5.00 -1.61
N LEU A 203 -2.95 4.37 -0.80
CA LEU A 203 -2.49 3.01 -1.05
C LEU A 203 -3.57 1.99 -0.69
N PRO A 204 -3.63 0.84 -1.40
CA PRO A 204 -4.54 -0.25 -1.04
C PRO A 204 -4.15 -0.84 0.33
N GLU A 205 -5.13 -1.38 1.05
CA GLU A 205 -4.94 -2.11 2.32
C GLU A 205 -4.15 -1.32 3.38
N VAL A 206 -4.35 0.01 3.46
CA VAL A 206 -3.60 0.90 4.36
C VAL A 206 -4.14 0.94 5.79
N ARG A 207 -5.38 0.49 6.04
CA ARG A 207 -6.05 0.65 7.34
C ARG A 207 -5.23 0.09 8.52
N PRO A 208 -4.68 -1.14 8.49
CA PRO A 208 -3.88 -1.66 9.60
C PRO A 208 -2.69 -0.76 9.93
N LEU A 209 -2.02 -0.23 8.91
CA LEU A 209 -0.90 0.68 9.07
C LEU A 209 -1.32 2.02 9.69
N LEU A 210 -2.44 2.59 9.28
CA LEU A 210 -2.96 3.82 9.90
C LEU A 210 -3.34 3.62 11.36
N ILE A 211 -3.87 2.45 11.73
CA ILE A 211 -4.16 2.11 13.13
C ILE A 211 -2.87 2.05 13.95
N GLN A 212 -1.80 1.45 13.42
CA GLN A 212 -0.50 1.42 14.08
C GLN A 212 0.04 2.84 14.29
N LEU A 213 -0.02 3.69 13.25
CA LEU A 213 0.38 5.09 13.33
C LEU A 213 -0.47 5.88 14.34
N ASN A 214 -1.76 5.58 14.49
CA ASN A 214 -2.64 6.24 15.47
C ASN A 214 -2.24 5.98 16.93
N ARG A 215 -1.38 4.99 17.20
CA ARG A 215 -0.83 4.71 18.54
C ARG A 215 0.50 5.40 18.81
N GLN A 216 1.06 6.05 17.80
CA GLN A 216 2.30 6.79 17.92
C GLN A 216 2.01 8.22 18.38
N ASP A 217 3.02 8.83 19.00
CA ASP A 217 2.99 10.26 19.27
C ASP A 217 3.27 11.02 17.97
N LEU A 218 2.23 11.67 17.44
CA LEU A 218 2.27 12.42 16.18
C LEU A 218 1.86 13.86 16.46
N ASP A 219 2.29 14.78 15.60
CA ASP A 219 1.79 16.15 15.61
C ASP A 219 0.23 16.16 15.69
N PRO A 220 -0.37 17.01 16.55
CA PRO A 220 -1.82 17.00 16.77
C PRO A 220 -2.66 17.18 15.50
N GLY A 221 -2.18 17.98 14.54
CA GLY A 221 -2.82 18.21 13.24
C GLY A 221 -2.80 16.95 12.37
N VAL A 222 -1.64 16.29 12.31
CA VAL A 222 -1.46 15.00 11.61
C VAL A 222 -2.31 13.92 12.26
N ALA A 223 -2.31 13.81 13.59
CA ALA A 223 -3.11 12.84 14.34
C ALA A 223 -4.63 13.05 14.11
N ALA A 224 -5.10 14.30 14.06
CA ALA A 224 -6.49 14.61 13.76
C ALA A 224 -6.86 14.21 12.32
N ARG A 225 -5.99 14.49 11.33
CA ARG A 225 -6.19 14.04 9.93
C ARG A 225 -6.22 12.53 9.83
N LEU A 226 -5.30 11.84 10.50
CA LEU A 226 -5.21 10.39 10.50
C LEU A 226 -6.51 9.78 11.03
N ARG A 227 -7.02 10.28 12.17
CA ARG A 227 -8.31 9.82 12.73
C ARG A 227 -9.48 10.03 11.77
N ARG A 228 -9.54 11.20 11.09
CA ARG A 228 -10.55 11.46 10.05
C ARG A 228 -10.44 10.49 8.87
N ARG A 229 -9.23 10.13 8.45
CA ARG A 229 -8.99 9.15 7.38
C ARG A 229 -9.40 7.75 7.81
N LEU A 230 -9.00 7.31 9.01
CA LEU A 230 -9.42 6.04 9.59
C LEU A 230 -10.94 5.92 9.68
N ALA A 231 -11.65 6.96 10.08
CA ALA A 231 -13.12 6.94 10.17
C ALA A 231 -13.81 6.75 8.80
N ARG A 232 -13.15 7.12 7.70
CA ARG A 232 -13.69 6.98 6.33
C ARG A 232 -13.33 5.65 5.66
N LEU A 233 -12.34 4.92 6.19
CA LEU A 233 -11.93 3.63 5.62
C LEU A 233 -12.83 2.51 6.16
N PRO A 234 -13.29 1.58 5.30
CA PRO A 234 -14.10 0.46 5.74
C PRO A 234 -13.31 -0.41 6.72
N ALA A 235 -13.94 -0.76 7.83
CA ALA A 235 -13.42 -1.77 8.76
C ALA A 235 -13.73 -3.16 8.20
N ALA A 236 -12.72 -3.84 7.64
CA ALA A 236 -12.87 -5.19 7.13
C ALA A 236 -13.02 -6.18 8.31
N PRO A 237 -14.15 -6.92 8.41
CA PRO A 237 -14.36 -7.86 9.50
C PRO A 237 -13.48 -9.10 9.31
N LEU A 238 -12.99 -9.64 10.43
CA LEU A 238 -12.37 -10.96 10.48
C LEU A 238 -13.37 -11.98 11.01
N VAL A 239 -13.35 -13.19 10.46
CA VAL A 239 -14.01 -14.35 11.04
C VAL A 239 -12.94 -15.38 11.39
N LEU A 240 -12.76 -15.64 12.68
CA LEU A 240 -11.84 -16.65 13.17
C LEU A 240 -12.60 -17.98 13.25
N LEU A 241 -12.20 -18.93 12.39
CA LEU A 241 -12.79 -20.26 12.33
C LEU A 241 -12.05 -21.20 13.29
N LEU A 242 -12.80 -21.82 14.18
CA LEU A 242 -12.32 -22.69 15.25
C LEU A 242 -12.97 -24.06 15.11
N HIS A 243 -12.35 -25.11 15.65
CA HIS A 243 -13.04 -26.39 15.80
C HIS A 243 -14.26 -26.23 16.75
N GLY A 244 -14.02 -25.65 17.94
CA GLY A 244 -15.02 -25.50 19.00
C GLY A 244 -15.07 -26.71 19.94
N ARG A 245 -15.64 -26.54 21.14
CA ARG A 245 -15.97 -27.64 22.05
C ARG A 245 -17.38 -28.19 21.73
N SER A 246 -17.81 -29.23 22.44
CA SER A 246 -19.19 -29.76 22.36
C SER A 246 -20.21 -28.63 22.53
N GLY A 247 -21.22 -28.59 21.66
CA GLY A 247 -22.24 -27.54 21.64
C GLY A 247 -21.72 -26.18 21.15
N GLY A 248 -20.61 -26.14 20.41
CA GLY A 248 -20.11 -24.91 19.79
C GLY A 248 -19.37 -23.95 20.73
N ARG A 249 -19.11 -24.34 21.98
CA ARG A 249 -18.47 -23.48 22.99
C ARG A 249 -17.06 -23.03 22.55
N VAL A 250 -16.82 -21.73 22.69
CA VAL A 250 -15.53 -21.08 22.44
C VAL A 250 -14.68 -21.09 23.72
N PRO A 251 -13.40 -21.49 23.68
CA PRO A 251 -12.49 -21.38 24.83
C PRO A 251 -12.25 -19.92 25.27
N PRO A 252 -12.15 -19.63 26.58
CA PRO A 252 -12.00 -18.27 27.09
C PRO A 252 -10.74 -17.56 26.58
N GLU A 253 -9.64 -18.28 26.37
CA GLU A 253 -8.40 -17.71 25.84
C GLU A 253 -8.55 -17.21 24.40
N ILE A 254 -9.39 -17.88 23.61
CA ILE A 254 -9.71 -17.47 22.24
C ILE A 254 -10.68 -16.29 22.24
N ALA A 255 -11.65 -16.28 23.15
CA ALA A 255 -12.55 -15.13 23.33
C ALA A 255 -11.76 -13.86 23.70
N ALA A 256 -10.85 -13.96 24.67
CA ALA A 256 -9.97 -12.86 25.08
C ALA A 256 -9.03 -12.41 23.94
N LEU A 257 -8.49 -13.35 23.16
CA LEU A 257 -7.70 -13.01 21.97
C LEU A 257 -8.52 -12.22 20.94
N ALA A 258 -9.76 -12.63 20.69
CA ALA A 258 -10.65 -11.98 19.73
C ALA A 258 -11.04 -10.57 20.17
N GLU A 259 -11.37 -10.40 21.46
CA GLU A 259 -11.67 -9.09 22.04
C GLU A 259 -10.47 -8.14 21.94
N ALA A 260 -9.28 -8.60 22.33
CA ALA A 260 -8.05 -7.82 22.20
C ALA A 260 -7.76 -7.48 20.72
N LEU A 261 -8.02 -8.40 19.80
CA LEU A 261 -7.83 -8.19 18.37
C LEU A 261 -8.82 -7.18 17.79
N GLU A 262 -10.10 -7.24 18.19
CA GLU A 262 -11.14 -6.30 17.77
C GLU A 262 -10.82 -4.88 18.25
N GLN A 263 -10.43 -4.73 19.52
CA GLN A 263 -9.97 -3.46 20.08
C GLN A 263 -8.76 -2.91 19.32
N ARG A 264 -7.76 -3.76 19.04
CA ARG A 264 -6.55 -3.34 18.31
C ARG A 264 -6.87 -2.94 16.87
N ARG A 265 -7.68 -3.72 16.16
CA ARG A 265 -8.01 -3.48 14.75
C ARG A 265 -9.08 -2.39 14.54
N GLY A 266 -9.81 -2.02 15.58
CA GLY A 266 -10.99 -1.14 15.43
C GLY A 266 -11.93 -1.63 14.32
N ALA A 267 -12.09 -2.96 14.23
CA ALA A 267 -12.85 -3.66 13.21
C ALA A 267 -13.41 -4.98 13.79
N PRO A 268 -14.62 -5.40 13.38
CA PRO A 268 -15.28 -6.55 14.00
C PRO A 268 -14.47 -7.85 13.87
N VAL A 269 -14.38 -8.61 14.97
CA VAL A 269 -13.81 -9.95 14.99
C VAL A 269 -14.89 -10.94 15.41
N ILE A 270 -15.31 -11.77 14.46
CA ILE A 270 -16.38 -12.74 14.65
C ILE A 270 -15.76 -14.11 14.94
N LEU A 271 -16.22 -14.78 15.98
CA LEU A 271 -15.84 -16.15 16.28
C LEU A 271 -16.87 -17.13 15.72
N GLU A 272 -16.41 -18.13 14.98
CA GLU A 272 -17.27 -19.20 14.48
C GLU A 272 -16.63 -20.56 14.72
N THR A 273 -17.38 -21.46 15.35
CA THR A 273 -16.96 -22.84 15.62
C THR A 273 -17.57 -23.79 14.61
N LEU A 274 -16.81 -24.83 14.22
CA LEU A 274 -17.31 -25.86 13.30
C LEU A 274 -18.30 -26.81 13.98
N THR A 275 -18.19 -27.01 15.30
CA THR A 275 -19.09 -27.84 16.11
C THR A 275 -20.43 -27.17 16.44
N ALA A 276 -20.56 -25.86 16.22
CA ALA A 276 -21.85 -25.17 16.31
C ALA A 276 -22.63 -25.32 15.00
N GLU A 277 -23.95 -25.26 15.11
CA GLU A 277 -24.79 -24.97 13.97
C GLU A 277 -24.34 -23.63 13.33
N PRO A 278 -24.32 -23.57 11.98
CA PRO A 278 -24.09 -22.32 11.27
C PRO A 278 -25.01 -21.20 11.76
N PRO A 279 -24.49 -20.09 12.31
CA PRO A 279 -25.34 -18.92 12.50
C PRO A 279 -25.85 -18.42 11.14
N PRO A 280 -27.04 -17.80 11.07
CA PRO A 280 -27.50 -17.14 9.85
C PRO A 280 -26.44 -16.14 9.37
N SER A 281 -26.25 -16.08 8.04
CA SER A 281 -25.20 -15.23 7.48
C SER A 281 -25.54 -13.76 7.74
N ARG A 282 -24.63 -13.03 8.38
CA ARG A 282 -24.81 -11.61 8.66
C ARG A 282 -24.58 -10.81 7.36
N PRO A 283 -25.43 -9.83 7.03
CA PRO A 283 -25.20 -8.99 5.86
C PRO A 283 -23.89 -8.21 6.03
N LEU A 284 -23.04 -8.24 5.00
CA LEU A 284 -21.83 -7.44 4.95
C LEU A 284 -22.16 -6.05 4.41
N PRO A 285 -21.55 -4.97 4.93
CA PRO A 285 -21.59 -3.68 4.25
C PRO A 285 -21.11 -3.86 2.80
N SER A 286 -21.81 -3.27 1.84
CA SER A 286 -21.59 -3.47 0.38
C SER A 286 -20.12 -3.29 -0.07
N ALA A 287 -19.35 -2.46 0.64
CA ALA A 287 -17.93 -2.19 0.35
C ALA A 287 -16.92 -3.04 1.15
N ALA A 288 -17.34 -3.79 2.17
CA ALA A 288 -16.43 -4.52 3.07
C ALA A 288 -16.15 -5.94 2.56
N ARG A 289 -14.88 -6.25 2.30
CA ARG A 289 -14.42 -7.63 2.07
C ARG A 289 -14.18 -8.30 3.42
N LEU A 290 -14.81 -9.44 3.68
CA LEU A 290 -14.58 -10.24 4.88
C LEU A 290 -13.36 -11.13 4.70
N THR A 291 -12.57 -11.31 5.76
CA THR A 291 -11.45 -12.27 5.78
C THR A 291 -11.74 -13.43 6.74
N LEU A 292 -11.79 -14.65 6.20
CA LEU A 292 -11.89 -15.89 6.97
C LEU A 292 -10.50 -16.41 7.33
N VAL A 293 -10.28 -16.64 8.62
CA VAL A 293 -9.00 -17.07 9.19
C VAL A 293 -9.18 -18.42 9.89
N PRO A 294 -8.72 -19.53 9.30
CA PRO A 294 -8.82 -20.84 9.92
C PRO A 294 -7.74 -21.04 11.00
N LEU A 295 -8.14 -21.03 12.27
CA LEU A 295 -7.24 -21.23 13.42
C LEU A 295 -7.01 -22.73 13.71
N PHE A 296 -6.59 -23.46 12.69
CA PHE A 296 -6.20 -24.87 12.78
C PHE A 296 -4.68 -24.98 12.70
N LEU A 297 -4.09 -25.86 13.52
CA LEU A 297 -2.63 -26.02 13.61
C LEU A 297 -2.08 -27.09 12.68
N LEU A 298 -2.87 -28.13 12.40
CA LEU A 298 -2.49 -29.24 11.56
C LEU A 298 -3.45 -29.34 10.35
N PRO A 299 -2.98 -29.81 9.19
CA PRO A 299 -3.86 -30.14 8.09
C PRO A 299 -4.73 -31.35 8.46
N GLY A 300 -5.95 -31.39 7.94
CA GLY A 300 -6.89 -32.48 8.23
C GLY A 300 -8.24 -32.31 7.52
N GLY A 301 -9.21 -33.14 7.90
CA GLY A 301 -10.57 -33.12 7.33
C GLY A 301 -11.22 -31.73 7.38
N HIS A 302 -11.14 -31.05 8.52
CA HIS A 302 -11.68 -29.70 8.70
C HIS A 302 -11.11 -28.67 7.74
N VAL A 303 -9.78 -28.62 7.64
CA VAL A 303 -9.09 -27.68 6.74
C VAL A 303 -9.46 -27.95 5.28
N ARG A 304 -9.60 -29.23 4.89
CA ARG A 304 -9.84 -29.62 3.49
C ARG A 304 -11.31 -29.55 3.07
N ARG A 305 -12.25 -29.72 3.98
CA ARG A 305 -13.68 -29.88 3.66
C ARG A 305 -14.56 -28.80 4.31
N ASP A 306 -14.49 -28.67 5.63
CA ASP A 306 -15.40 -27.83 6.39
C ASP A 306 -15.11 -26.34 6.23
N VAL A 307 -13.83 -25.96 6.27
CA VAL A 307 -13.40 -24.56 6.07
C VAL A 307 -13.82 -24.05 4.67
N PRO A 308 -13.56 -24.76 3.56
CA PRO A 308 -14.09 -24.39 2.24
C PRO A 308 -15.62 -24.31 2.19
N ALA A 309 -16.33 -25.19 2.90
CA ALA A 309 -17.79 -25.14 2.97
C ALA A 309 -18.30 -23.88 3.69
N ARG A 310 -17.70 -23.51 4.82
CA ARG A 310 -17.99 -22.25 5.54
C ARG A 310 -17.69 -21.03 4.66
N ALA A 311 -16.58 -21.06 3.92
CA ALA A 311 -16.24 -19.99 2.98
C ALA A 311 -17.26 -19.84 1.85
N ARG A 312 -17.76 -20.94 1.26
CA ARG A 312 -18.84 -20.89 0.27
C ARG A 312 -20.12 -20.27 0.82
N ARG A 313 -20.47 -20.55 2.09
CA ARG A 313 -21.63 -19.93 2.74
C ARG A 313 -21.47 -18.42 2.86
N TRP A 314 -20.35 -17.94 3.40
CA TRP A 314 -20.07 -16.51 3.54
C TRP A 314 -20.03 -15.77 2.20
N ARG A 315 -19.57 -16.42 1.12
CA ARG A 315 -19.58 -15.82 -0.23
C ARG A 315 -20.99 -15.47 -0.75
N ARG A 316 -22.03 -16.10 -0.21
CA ARG A 316 -23.43 -15.73 -0.55
C ARG A 316 -23.82 -14.36 0.02
N ALA A 317 -23.15 -13.89 1.06
CA ALA A 317 -23.41 -12.59 1.71
C ALA A 317 -22.48 -11.47 1.22
N GLY A 318 -21.42 -11.78 0.45
CA GLY A 318 -20.51 -10.78 -0.11
C GLY A 318 -19.10 -11.31 -0.40
N PRO A 319 -18.15 -10.42 -0.75
CA PRO A 319 -16.77 -10.79 -1.06
C PRO A 319 -16.02 -11.36 0.16
N VAL A 320 -15.41 -12.54 -0.02
CA VAL A 320 -14.68 -13.26 1.05
C VAL A 320 -13.26 -13.62 0.62
N ARG A 321 -12.27 -13.21 1.42
CA ARG A 321 -10.89 -13.69 1.36
C ARG A 321 -10.74 -14.86 2.35
N LEU A 322 -10.45 -16.05 1.84
CA LEU A 322 -10.10 -17.20 2.69
C LEU A 322 -8.57 -17.29 2.80
N LEU A 323 -8.03 -17.27 4.02
CA LEU A 323 -6.62 -17.52 4.26
C LEU A 323 -6.32 -19.02 4.42
N PRO A 324 -5.07 -19.45 4.19
CA PRO A 324 -4.60 -20.77 4.62
C PRO A 324 -4.78 -20.98 6.13
N PHE A 325 -4.83 -22.23 6.58
CA PHE A 325 -4.90 -22.53 8.02
C PHE A 325 -3.65 -22.04 8.75
N LEU A 326 -3.81 -21.60 10.00
CA LEU A 326 -2.75 -20.98 10.81
C LEU A 326 -1.43 -21.77 10.80
N GLY A 327 -1.49 -23.10 10.93
CA GLY A 327 -0.30 -23.96 10.91
C GLY A 327 0.58 -23.74 9.68
N SER A 328 0.00 -23.48 8.50
CA SER A 328 0.75 -23.27 7.26
C SER A 328 1.42 -21.90 7.13
N TRP A 329 1.27 -21.00 8.10
CA TRP A 329 1.81 -19.64 8.00
C TRP A 329 3.29 -19.64 8.41
N PRO A 330 4.24 -19.21 7.55
CA PRO A 330 5.66 -19.23 7.88
C PRO A 330 6.00 -18.49 9.18
N ALA A 331 5.41 -17.32 9.41
CA ALA A 331 5.66 -16.54 10.62
C ALA A 331 5.13 -17.22 11.90
N TRP A 332 4.02 -17.97 11.79
CA TRP A 332 3.53 -18.79 12.90
C TRP A 332 4.45 -19.97 13.19
N GLN A 333 4.95 -20.62 12.14
CA GLN A 333 5.90 -21.72 12.28
C GLN A 333 7.22 -21.27 12.91
N THR A 334 7.70 -20.07 12.58
CA THR A 334 8.83 -19.42 13.27
C THR A 334 8.55 -19.25 14.76
N LEU A 335 7.38 -18.71 15.15
CA LEU A 335 7.00 -18.58 16.56
C LEU A 335 6.99 -19.93 17.30
N LEU A 336 6.48 -20.99 16.64
CA LEU A 336 6.48 -22.34 17.22
C LEU A 336 7.89 -22.91 17.42
N ARG A 337 8.78 -22.70 16.44
CA ARG A 337 10.19 -23.11 16.54
C ARG A 337 10.87 -22.40 17.69
N ASP A 338 10.73 -21.08 17.77
CA ASP A 338 11.41 -20.28 18.79
C ASP A 338 10.91 -20.66 20.20
N GLU A 339 9.61 -20.93 20.35
CA GLU A 339 9.03 -21.44 21.61
C GLU A 339 9.53 -22.85 21.95
N ALA A 340 9.62 -23.76 20.97
CA ALA A 340 10.15 -25.10 21.18
C ALA A 340 11.63 -25.07 21.61
N GLN A 341 12.44 -24.23 20.96
CA GLN A 341 13.85 -24.03 21.32
C GLN A 341 14.01 -23.44 22.73
N GLY A 342 13.13 -22.51 23.12
CA GLY A 342 13.11 -21.97 24.49
C GLY A 342 12.86 -23.02 25.57
N LEU A 343 12.17 -24.12 25.24
CA LEU A 343 11.93 -25.24 26.16
C LEU A 343 13.14 -26.18 26.33
N ALA A 344 14.05 -26.25 25.35
CA ALA A 344 15.20 -27.17 25.40
C ALA A 344 16.26 -26.76 26.45
N GLY A 345 16.24 -25.50 26.92
CA GLY A 345 17.22 -24.96 27.86
C GLY A 345 18.65 -24.87 27.27
N HIS A 346 19.55 -24.15 27.93
CA HIS A 346 20.95 -23.99 27.48
C HIS A 346 21.86 -25.19 27.85
N GLY A 347 21.30 -26.40 28.02
CA GLY A 347 22.10 -27.55 28.50
C GLY A 347 21.38 -28.89 28.63
N GLY A 348 20.14 -29.04 28.16
CA GLY A 348 19.48 -30.35 28.05
C GLY A 348 19.84 -31.03 26.73
N ALA A 349 20.28 -32.28 26.76
CA ALA A 349 20.67 -33.04 25.57
C ALA A 349 19.46 -33.49 24.71
N ASP A 350 18.25 -33.43 25.25
CA ASP A 350 17.05 -33.99 24.61
C ASP A 350 16.23 -32.94 23.86
N ALA A 351 15.85 -33.28 22.63
CA ALA A 351 14.99 -32.46 21.79
C ALA A 351 13.57 -32.37 22.38
N PRO A 352 12.96 -31.16 22.40
CA PRO A 352 11.64 -30.97 22.98
C PRO A 352 10.57 -31.78 22.25
N LEU A 353 9.49 -32.11 22.97
CA LEU A 353 8.36 -32.85 22.42
C LEU A 353 7.29 -31.90 21.87
N LEU A 354 6.83 -32.10 20.64
CA LEU A 354 5.62 -31.48 20.11
C LEU A 354 4.44 -32.45 20.27
N LEU A 355 3.58 -32.18 21.25
CA LEU A 355 2.44 -33.05 21.56
C LEU A 355 1.24 -32.68 20.70
N HIS A 356 0.77 -33.58 19.85
CA HIS A 356 -0.33 -33.32 18.93
C HIS A 356 -1.55 -34.22 19.17
N HIS A 357 -2.75 -33.76 18.81
CA HIS A 357 -3.91 -34.65 18.77
C HIS A 357 -3.67 -35.79 17.77
N PRO A 358 -4.28 -36.98 17.95
CA PRO A 358 -4.21 -38.05 16.97
C PRO A 358 -4.63 -37.55 15.59
N VAL A 359 -3.78 -37.79 14.59
CA VAL A 359 -4.04 -37.40 13.20
C VAL A 359 -4.02 -38.62 12.30
N GLU A 360 -4.88 -38.61 11.29
CA GLU A 360 -4.98 -39.67 10.29
C GLU A 360 -4.53 -39.18 8.91
N GLY A 361 -3.90 -40.08 8.16
CA GLY A 361 -3.56 -39.87 6.75
C GLY A 361 -2.14 -39.33 6.50
N SER A 362 -1.67 -39.55 5.28
CA SER A 362 -0.28 -39.26 4.86
C SER A 362 0.07 -37.77 4.88
N LEU A 363 -0.90 -36.88 4.65
CA LEU A 363 -0.65 -35.44 4.63
C LEU A 363 -0.29 -34.91 6.03
N SER A 364 -1.03 -35.30 7.05
CA SER A 364 -0.78 -34.87 8.42
C SER A 364 0.55 -35.43 8.93
N ARG A 365 0.89 -36.68 8.57
CA ARG A 365 2.20 -37.27 8.89
C ARG A 365 3.37 -36.49 8.26
N ARG A 366 3.34 -36.24 6.94
CA ARG A 366 4.37 -35.42 6.27
C ARG A 366 4.51 -34.03 6.87
N TYR A 367 3.39 -33.43 7.28
CA TYR A 367 3.38 -32.12 7.89
C TYR A 367 3.99 -32.14 9.31
N LEU A 368 3.76 -33.20 10.09
CA LEU A 368 4.42 -33.40 11.38
C LEU A 368 5.92 -33.62 11.19
N ASP A 369 6.35 -34.42 10.20
CA ASP A 369 7.79 -34.61 9.89
C ASP A 369 8.46 -33.25 9.54
N HIS A 370 7.76 -32.41 8.79
CA HIS A 370 8.20 -31.05 8.49
C HIS A 370 8.31 -30.17 9.75
N LEU A 371 7.30 -30.18 10.63
CA LEU A 371 7.34 -29.41 11.88
C LEU A 371 8.43 -29.93 12.83
N ALA A 372 8.63 -31.24 12.92
CA ALA A 372 9.70 -31.85 13.70
C ALA A 372 11.07 -31.35 13.24
N ALA A 373 11.31 -31.36 11.92
CA ALA A 373 12.55 -30.84 11.34
C ALA A 373 12.71 -29.33 11.57
N LEU A 374 11.66 -28.54 11.39
CA LEU A 374 11.70 -27.09 11.54
C LEU A 374 11.95 -26.64 12.99
N CYS A 375 11.32 -27.32 13.94
CA CYS A 375 11.40 -26.99 15.36
C CYS A 375 12.57 -27.68 16.07
N HIS A 376 13.33 -28.54 15.39
CA HIS A 376 14.32 -29.44 16.00
C HIS A 376 13.73 -30.23 17.17
N ALA A 377 12.56 -30.81 16.95
CA ALA A 377 11.71 -31.39 17.98
C ALA A 377 11.16 -32.76 17.55
N ARG A 378 10.68 -33.55 18.51
CA ARG A 378 10.02 -34.85 18.23
C ARG A 378 8.52 -34.70 18.30
N CYS A 379 7.79 -35.08 17.25
CA CYS A 379 6.33 -35.08 17.27
C CYS A 379 5.79 -36.37 17.90
N HIS A 380 4.96 -36.23 18.92
CA HIS A 380 4.30 -37.37 19.56
C HIS A 380 2.80 -37.14 19.70
N PRO A 381 1.98 -38.19 19.49
CA PRO A 381 0.56 -38.10 19.80
C PRO A 381 0.39 -37.88 21.29
N LEU A 382 -0.59 -37.05 21.64
CA LEU A 382 -0.87 -36.69 23.03
C LEU A 382 -1.51 -37.90 23.74
N MET A 383 -0.74 -38.53 24.61
CA MET A 383 -1.15 -39.72 25.38
C MET A 383 -1.82 -39.35 26.72
N PRO A 384 -2.60 -40.28 27.31
CA PRO A 384 -3.24 -40.09 28.61
C PRO A 384 -2.23 -39.75 29.73
N PRO A 385 -2.69 -39.16 30.86
CA PRO A 385 -1.82 -38.65 31.92
C PRO A 385 -0.92 -39.69 32.60
N ALA A 386 -1.30 -40.97 32.58
CA ALA A 386 -0.63 -42.04 33.30
C ALA A 386 0.74 -42.46 32.72
N GLU A 387 1.11 -41.97 31.53
CA GLU A 387 2.28 -42.43 30.77
C GLU A 387 3.33 -41.33 30.51
N ARG A 388 3.37 -40.28 31.35
CA ARG A 388 4.11 -39.06 30.98
C ARG A 388 5.52 -38.97 31.54
N THR A 389 6.44 -38.63 30.63
CA THR A 389 7.83 -38.30 30.87
C THR A 389 8.00 -36.86 31.37
N HIS A 390 9.05 -36.59 32.14
CA HIS A 390 9.44 -35.25 32.63
C HIS A 390 10.07 -34.37 31.54
N GLU A 391 9.87 -34.71 30.26
CA GLU A 391 10.52 -34.04 29.15
C GLU A 391 9.86 -32.68 28.83
N PRO A 392 10.65 -31.69 28.38
CA PRO A 392 10.12 -30.41 27.94
C PRO A 392 9.18 -30.61 26.74
N ALA A 393 7.90 -30.26 26.92
CA ALA A 393 6.86 -30.51 25.93
C ALA A 393 6.05 -29.25 25.57
N LEU A 394 5.75 -29.12 24.28
CA LEU A 394 4.90 -28.10 23.70
C LEU A 394 3.63 -28.73 23.11
N PRO A 395 2.48 -28.59 23.79
CA PRO A 395 1.20 -29.00 23.22
C PRO A 395 0.83 -28.17 22.00
N LEU A 396 0.64 -28.82 20.85
CA LEU A 396 0.09 -28.23 19.63
C LEU A 396 -1.44 -28.07 19.75
N VAL A 397 -1.86 -27.26 20.73
CA VAL A 397 -3.24 -26.87 21.01
C VAL A 397 -3.28 -25.39 21.34
N LEU A 398 -4.14 -24.62 20.65
CA LEU A 398 -4.22 -23.17 20.85
C LEU A 398 -4.69 -22.79 22.26
N ALA A 399 -5.75 -23.43 22.76
CA ALA A 399 -6.39 -23.07 24.02
C ALA A 399 -6.73 -24.32 24.83
N THR A 400 -7.16 -24.14 26.07
CA THR A 400 -7.46 -25.26 26.95
C THR A 400 -8.52 -26.19 26.35
N SER A 401 -8.23 -27.49 26.33
CA SER A 401 -9.09 -28.58 25.86
C SER A 401 -9.10 -29.72 26.89
N ARG A 402 -10.01 -30.70 26.74
CA ARG A 402 -9.99 -31.92 27.58
C ARG A 402 -8.61 -32.60 27.60
N LEU A 403 -7.88 -32.52 26.49
CA LEU A 403 -6.54 -33.08 26.32
C LEU A 403 -5.48 -32.33 27.17
N THR A 404 -5.61 -31.00 27.29
CA THR A 404 -4.67 -30.18 28.08
C THR A 404 -5.08 -30.06 29.55
N GLU A 405 -6.36 -30.28 29.88
CA GLU A 405 -6.81 -30.45 31.27
C GLU A 405 -6.11 -31.65 31.91
N GLY A 406 -5.98 -32.76 31.17
CA GLY A 406 -5.20 -33.90 31.62
C GLY A 406 -3.70 -33.60 31.79
N LEU A 407 -3.15 -32.55 31.16
CA LEU A 407 -1.73 -32.11 31.23
C LEU A 407 -1.41 -31.21 32.43
N GLN A 408 -2.40 -30.86 33.25
CA GLN A 408 -2.19 -30.09 34.47
C GLN A 408 -1.17 -30.78 35.39
N GLY A 409 -0.14 -30.04 35.82
CA GLY A 409 0.96 -30.55 36.65
C GLY A 409 2.24 -30.94 35.90
N THR A 410 2.19 -31.11 34.57
CA THR A 410 3.38 -31.47 33.75
C THR A 410 4.15 -30.28 33.18
N GLY A 411 3.70 -29.04 33.43
CA GLY A 411 4.24 -27.82 32.83
C GLY A 411 3.87 -27.61 31.35
N ALA A 412 3.25 -28.60 30.70
CA ALA A 412 2.81 -28.54 29.31
C ALA A 412 1.51 -27.71 29.16
N ILE A 413 1.67 -26.40 29.02
CA ILE A 413 0.55 -25.44 28.88
C ILE A 413 0.15 -25.22 27.40
N PRO A 414 -1.13 -24.88 27.12
CA PRO A 414 -1.58 -24.52 25.77
C PRO A 414 -0.83 -23.31 25.19
N LEU A 415 -0.83 -23.21 23.86
CA LEU A 415 -0.07 -22.17 23.15
C LEU A 415 -0.48 -20.74 23.53
N LEU A 416 -1.77 -20.43 23.70
CA LEU A 416 -2.20 -19.08 24.07
C LEU A 416 -2.00 -18.74 25.55
N ALA A 417 -1.69 -19.72 26.39
CA ALA A 417 -1.26 -19.46 27.76
C ALA A 417 0.16 -18.89 27.80
N ARG A 418 0.98 -19.15 26.76
CA ARG A 418 2.35 -18.63 26.61
C ARG A 418 2.31 -17.18 26.12
N PRO A 419 2.84 -16.19 26.88
CA PRO A 419 2.72 -14.77 26.55
C PRO A 419 3.30 -14.42 25.17
N THR A 420 4.48 -14.96 24.83
CA THR A 420 5.15 -14.72 23.54
C THR A 420 4.31 -15.20 22.37
N VAL A 421 3.79 -16.43 22.46
CA VAL A 421 2.93 -17.02 21.42
C VAL A 421 1.61 -16.27 21.30
N ARG A 422 0.98 -15.89 22.42
CA ARG A 422 -0.26 -15.09 22.42
C ARG A 422 -0.07 -13.73 21.75
N GLN A 423 0.97 -12.99 22.13
CA GLN A 423 1.26 -11.68 21.54
C GLN A 423 1.67 -11.81 20.08
N GLY A 424 2.46 -12.83 19.74
CA GLY A 424 2.85 -13.13 18.36
C GLY A 424 1.65 -13.42 17.47
N LEU A 425 0.73 -14.29 17.89
CA LEU A 425 -0.50 -14.55 17.13
C LEU A 425 -1.37 -13.31 17.00
N LEU A 426 -1.52 -12.53 18.09
CA LEU A 426 -2.28 -11.29 18.06
C LEU A 426 -1.71 -10.30 17.03
N GLN A 427 -0.39 -10.16 16.96
CA GLN A 427 0.29 -9.34 15.95
C GLN A 427 0.05 -9.87 14.53
N LEU A 428 0.21 -11.17 14.29
CA LEU A 428 -0.04 -11.78 12.99
C LEU A 428 -1.47 -11.56 12.49
N LEU A 429 -2.45 -11.62 13.39
CA LEU A 429 -3.86 -11.38 13.06
C LEU A 429 -4.16 -9.89 12.89
N GLU A 430 -3.48 -9.02 13.63
CA GLU A 430 -3.61 -7.57 13.53
C GLU A 430 -3.13 -7.04 12.16
N ASP A 431 -2.06 -7.61 11.61
CA ASP A 431 -1.47 -7.22 10.33
C ASP A 431 -2.27 -7.69 9.10
N LEU A 432 -3.34 -8.47 9.29
CA LEU A 432 -4.24 -8.86 8.20
C LEU A 432 -4.99 -7.64 7.64
N PRO A 433 -5.36 -7.65 6.35
CA PRO A 433 -6.08 -6.55 5.70
C PRO A 433 -7.42 -6.19 6.35
#